data_AF-A0A2V9SA18-F1
#
_entry.id   AF-A0A2V9SA18-F1
#
_cell.length_a   1.000
_cell.length_b   1.000
_cell.length_c   1.000
_cell.angle_alpha   90.00
_cell.angle_beta   90.00
_cell.angle_gamma   90.00
#
_symmetry.space_group_name_H-M   'P 1'
#
loop_
_entity.id
_entity.type
_entity.pdbx_description
1 polymer ?
#
loop_
_entity_poly.entity_id
_entity_poly.type
_entity_poly.pdbx_seq_one_letter_code
_entity_poly.pdbx_strand_id
1 'polypeptide(L)' 'MKTVLRGTFRLLAFLLLISTCSLAETAAETYKTTCAMCHGPDGKGETALGKNLHAKDLTSDEVRKKSD' A
#
# COMPACT_ATOMS: atom_id res chain seq x y z
N MET A 1 -21.50 0.74 38.61
CA MET A 1 -20.83 1.81 37.83
C MET A 1 -19.50 1.35 37.21
N LYS A 2 -18.55 0.85 38.00
CA LYS A 2 -17.21 0.44 37.50
C LYS A 2 -17.24 -0.73 36.47
N THR A 3 -18.16 -1.67 36.62
CA THR A 3 -18.36 -2.81 35.69
C THR A 3 -18.98 -2.40 34.36
N VAL A 4 -19.92 -1.45 34.39
CA VAL A 4 -20.52 -0.86 33.17
C VAL A 4 -19.46 -0.06 32.40
N LEU A 5 -18.64 0.72 33.11
CA LEU A 5 -17.54 1.49 32.50
C LEU A 5 -16.44 0.61 31.88
N ARG A 6 -16.16 -0.55 32.49
CA ARG A 6 -15.21 -1.54 31.94
C ARG A 6 -15.79 -2.28 30.73
N GLY A 7 -17.10 -2.53 30.70
CA GLY A 7 -17.80 -3.15 29.58
C GLY A 7 -17.84 -2.22 28.35
N THR A 8 -18.16 -0.95 28.55
CA THR A 8 -18.19 0.04 27.47
C THR A 8 -16.80 0.29 26.88
N PHE A 9 -15.76 0.35 27.70
CA PHE A 9 -14.37 0.49 27.21
C PHE A 9 -13.92 -0.69 26.35
N ARG A 10 -14.27 -1.92 26.73
CA ARG A 10 -13.96 -3.12 25.93
C ARG A 10 -14.71 -3.14 24.60
N LEU A 11 -15.98 -2.73 24.58
CA LEU A 11 -16.77 -2.64 23.36
C LEU A 11 -16.21 -1.58 22.40
N LEU A 12 -15.84 -0.40 22.92
CA LEU A 12 -15.22 0.67 22.13
C LEU A 12 -13.87 0.24 21.53
N ALA A 13 -13.03 -0.43 22.31
CA ALA A 13 -11.76 -0.96 21.80
C ALA A 13 -11.97 -2.00 20.68
N PHE A 14 -12.99 -2.87 20.83
CA PHE A 14 -13.33 -3.85 19.80
C PHE A 14 -13.85 -3.20 18.51
N LEU A 15 -14.69 -2.17 18.61
CA LEU A 15 -15.20 -1.43 17.46
C LEU A 15 -14.10 -0.66 16.72
N LEU A 16 -13.15 -0.07 17.44
CA LEU A 16 -12.00 0.63 16.85
C LEU A 16 -11.09 -0.32 16.04
N LEU A 17 -10.94 -1.56 16.48
CA LEU A 17 -10.12 -2.57 15.78
C LEU A 17 -10.76 -3.07 14.47
N ILE A 18 -12.08 -3.02 14.34
CA ILE A 18 -12.80 -3.47 13.13
C ILE A 18 -12.68 -2.43 12.00
N SER A 19 -12.56 -1.15 12.35
CA SER A 19 -12.50 -0.03 11.40
C SER A 19 -11.31 -0.11 10.42
N THR A 20 -10.16 -0.62 10.88
CA THR A 20 -8.92 -0.65 10.08
C THR A 20 -8.92 -1.68 8.96
N CYS A 21 -9.85 -2.65 8.97
CA CYS A 21 -9.92 -3.70 7.96
C CYS A 21 -10.60 -3.22 6.66
N SER A 22 -11.36 -2.12 6.71
CA SER A 22 -12.18 -1.65 5.57
C SER A 22 -11.49 -0.67 4.63
N LEU A 23 -10.27 -0.20 4.96
CA LEU A 23 -9.51 0.78 4.15
C LEU A 23 -8.30 0.18 3.42
N ALA A 24 -8.25 -1.14 3.24
CA ALA A 24 -7.14 -1.77 2.53
C ALA A 24 -7.20 -1.41 1.02
N GLU A 25 -6.27 -0.58 0.57
CA GLU A 25 -6.11 -0.27 -0.84
C GLU A 25 -5.54 -1.49 -1.59
N THR A 26 -6.02 -1.73 -2.81
CA THR A 26 -5.51 -2.87 -3.60
C THR A 26 -4.10 -2.56 -4.09
N ALA A 27 -3.28 -3.60 -4.29
CA ALA A 27 -1.94 -3.43 -4.87
C ALA A 27 -1.97 -2.67 -6.21
N ALA A 28 -3.04 -2.86 -7.02
CA ALA A 28 -3.23 -2.14 -8.27
C ALA A 28 -3.45 -0.64 -8.06
N GLU A 29 -4.30 -0.26 -7.11
CA GLU A 29 -4.55 1.15 -6.77
C GLU A 29 -3.29 1.79 -6.18
N THR A 30 -2.63 1.13 -5.23
CA THR A 30 -1.36 1.63 -4.67
C THR A 30 -0.30 1.82 -5.74
N TYR A 31 -0.16 0.86 -6.66
CA TYR A 31 0.79 0.97 -7.77
C TYR A 31 0.47 2.17 -8.65
N LYS A 32 -0.80 2.36 -9.00
CA LYS A 32 -1.27 3.46 -9.83
C LYS A 32 -1.05 4.83 -9.19
N THR A 33 -1.31 4.96 -7.89
CA THR A 33 -1.23 6.25 -7.17
C THR A 33 0.18 6.61 -6.74
N THR A 34 1.03 5.63 -6.46
CA THR A 34 2.35 5.87 -5.83
C THR A 34 3.51 5.49 -6.75
N CYS A 35 3.44 4.36 -7.44
CA CYS A 35 4.58 3.78 -8.15
C CYS A 35 4.64 4.23 -9.63
N ALA A 36 3.48 4.32 -10.28
CA ALA A 36 3.36 4.54 -11.73
C ALA A 36 3.89 5.91 -12.19
N MET A 37 4.03 6.88 -11.29
CA MET A 37 4.64 8.18 -11.59
C MET A 37 6.09 8.03 -12.08
N CYS A 38 6.85 7.11 -11.47
CA CYS A 38 8.23 6.81 -11.87
C CYS A 38 8.31 5.59 -12.78
N HIS A 39 7.54 4.53 -12.48
CA HIS A 39 7.64 3.25 -13.17
C HIS A 39 6.71 3.09 -14.37
N GLY A 40 5.81 4.05 -14.61
CA GLY A 40 4.79 3.94 -15.65
C GLY A 40 3.69 2.94 -15.28
N PRO A 41 2.56 2.95 -16.01
CA PRO A 41 1.45 2.02 -15.76
C PRO A 41 1.83 0.56 -16.09
N ASP A 42 2.87 0.34 -16.88
CA ASP A 42 3.36 -0.96 -17.33
C ASP A 42 4.60 -1.48 -16.58
N GLY A 43 5.13 -0.71 -15.62
CA GLY A 43 6.28 -1.13 -14.82
C GLY A 43 7.65 -0.89 -15.46
N LYS A 44 7.70 -0.36 -16.68
CA LYS A 44 8.95 -0.28 -17.45
C LYS A 44 9.87 0.87 -17.06
N GLY A 45 9.37 1.88 -16.34
CA GLY A 45 10.16 3.06 -16.00
C GLY A 45 10.31 4.06 -17.15
N GLU A 46 9.55 3.89 -18.23
CA GLU A 46 9.68 4.69 -19.46
C GLU A 46 9.02 6.08 -19.38
N THR A 47 8.71 6.57 -18.17
CA THR A 47 8.20 7.93 -17.97
C THR A 47 9.33 8.95 -18.06
N ALA A 48 9.01 10.23 -18.29
CA ALA A 48 10.02 11.29 -18.30
C ALA A 48 10.79 11.34 -16.96
N LEU A 49 10.08 11.22 -15.84
CA LEU A 49 10.69 11.19 -14.50
C LEU A 49 11.50 9.91 -14.28
N GLY A 50 10.96 8.76 -14.68
CA GLY A 50 11.63 7.46 -14.58
C GLY A 50 12.96 7.45 -15.33
N LYS A 51 13.00 7.98 -16.55
CA LYS A 51 14.23 8.13 -17.34
C LYS A 51 15.24 9.06 -16.67
N ASN A 52 14.79 10.20 -16.16
CA ASN A 52 15.65 11.17 -15.48
C ASN A 52 16.27 10.60 -14.19
N LEU A 53 15.55 9.72 -13.50
CA LEU A 53 16.00 9.07 -12.27
C LEU A 53 16.65 7.70 -12.49
N HIS A 54 16.75 7.24 -13.74
CA HIS A 54 17.22 5.90 -14.08
C HIS A 54 16.46 4.79 -13.33
N ALA A 55 15.13 4.92 -13.27
CA ALA A 55 14.24 3.93 -12.70
C ALA A 55 14.43 2.58 -13.42
N LYS A 56 14.54 1.49 -12.65
CA LYS A 56 14.66 0.14 -13.20
C LYS A 56 13.33 -0.32 -13.80
N ASP A 57 13.41 -1.11 -14.87
CA ASP A 57 12.28 -1.88 -15.40
C ASP A 57 11.91 -2.99 -14.41
N LEU A 58 10.77 -2.83 -13.75
CA LEU A 58 10.25 -3.80 -12.79
C LEU A 58 9.76 -5.10 -13.45
N THR A 59 9.57 -5.09 -14.77
CA THR A 59 9.22 -6.27 -15.57
C THR A 59 10.44 -7.11 -15.95
N SER A 60 11.65 -6.59 -15.73
CA SER A 60 12.89 -7.32 -16.03
C SER A 60 13.12 -8.51 -15.09
N ASP A 61 13.69 -9.59 -15.63
CA ASP A 61 14.06 -10.77 -14.83
C ASP A 61 15.10 -10.47 -13.75
N GLU A 62 15.94 -9.45 -13.96
CA GLU A 62 16.93 -9.02 -12.96
C GLU A 62 16.23 -8.48 -11.71
N VAL A 63 15.20 -7.65 -11.87
CA VAL A 63 14.44 -7.10 -10.74
C VAL A 63 13.57 -8.17 -10.10
N ARG A 64 12.87 -9.00 -10.88
CA ARG A 64 11.97 -10.03 -10.37
C ARG A 64 12.65 -11.14 -9.55
N LYS A 65 13.96 -11.32 -9.70
CA LYS A 65 14.75 -12.28 -8.92
C LYS A 65 15.29 -11.71 -7.61
N LYS A 66 15.15 -10.41 -7.38
CA LYS A 66 15.52 -9.79 -6.10
C LYS A 66 14.44 -10.15 -5.08
N SER A 67 14.86 -10.47 -3.87
CA SER A 67 13.92 -10.60 -2.75
C SER A 67 13.39 -9.23 -2.36
N ASP A 68 12.13 -9.19 -1.93
CA ASP A 68 11.52 -8.01 -1.29
C ASP A 68 12.22 -7.66 0.04
#